data_AF-A0A7J6F586-F1
#
_entry.id   AF-A0A7J6F586-F1
#
_cell.length_a   1.000
_cell.length_b   1.000
_cell.length_c   1.000
_cell.angle_alpha   90.00
_cell.angle_beta   90.00
_cell.angle_gamma   90.00
#
_symmetry.space_group_name_H-M   'P 1'
#
loop_
_entity.id
_entity.type
_entity.pdbx_description
1 polymer ?
#
loop_
_entity_poly.entity_id
_entity_poly.type
_entity_poly.pdbx_seq_one_letter_code
_entity_poly.pdbx_strand_id
1 'polypeptide(L)'
;MHENEHGYGDETGSPSKSNRRRWRLAFMAISFTSALRFLAKNVHENKASLLRSLSYVAIDVQPSADDAAEEPAAGNEHLSFLDIDAKDLADIVRAKNFDSLMTQYGGVERLVETLETDAKSGINGTDSDLIRRKNAFGANEYRKQPVKGVWYQTTWLERRMV
;
A
#
# COMPACT_ATOMS: atom_id res chain seq x y z
N MET A 1 -41.30 -57.88 -54.17
CA MET A 1 -41.76 -57.42 -52.85
C MET A 1 -40.90 -58.09 -51.79
N HIS A 2 -39.90 -57.36 -51.28
CA HIS A 2 -39.41 -57.51 -49.92
C HIS A 2 -38.55 -56.28 -49.65
N GLU A 3 -39.22 -55.25 -49.15
CA GLU A 3 -38.59 -54.16 -48.42
C GLU A 3 -38.15 -54.67 -47.04
N ASN A 4 -37.36 -53.84 -46.36
CA ASN A 4 -36.97 -53.82 -44.94
C ASN A 4 -35.46 -53.94 -44.74
N GLU A 5 -34.76 -53.07 -44.02
CA GLU A 5 -34.93 -51.66 -43.66
C GLU A 5 -33.56 -51.29 -43.06
N HIS A 6 -33.00 -50.15 -43.47
CA HIS A 6 -31.77 -49.65 -42.87
C HIS A 6 -32.09 -49.00 -41.52
N GLY A 7 -31.86 -49.74 -40.44
CA GLY A 7 -31.82 -49.21 -39.08
C GLY A 7 -30.52 -48.44 -38.83
N TYR A 8 -30.51 -47.14 -39.12
CA TYR A 8 -29.51 -46.21 -38.61
C TYR A 8 -29.78 -45.99 -37.11
N GLY A 9 -28.91 -46.54 -36.26
CA GLY A 9 -28.93 -46.28 -34.82
C GLY A 9 -28.43 -44.86 -34.51
N ASP A 10 -29.35 -43.98 -34.15
CA ASP A 10 -29.06 -42.62 -33.69
C ASP A 10 -28.52 -42.65 -32.25
N GLU A 11 -27.21 -42.41 -32.10
CA GLU A 11 -26.55 -42.24 -30.82
C GLU A 11 -26.88 -40.88 -30.20
N THR A 12 -28.00 -40.78 -29.49
CA THR A 12 -28.28 -39.63 -28.63
C THR A 12 -27.97 -39.97 -27.17
N GLY A 13 -26.72 -39.74 -26.78
CA GLY A 13 -26.29 -39.76 -25.39
C GLY A 13 -27.14 -38.80 -24.53
N SER A 14 -27.79 -39.35 -23.51
CA SER A 14 -28.70 -38.66 -22.58
C SER A 14 -28.19 -37.25 -22.17
N PRO A 15 -29.05 -36.21 -22.24
CA PRO A 15 -28.67 -34.79 -22.12
C PRO A 15 -27.97 -34.43 -20.79
N SER A 16 -28.16 -35.23 -19.73
CA SER A 16 -27.56 -34.99 -18.41
C SER A 16 -26.04 -35.14 -18.39
N LYS A 17 -25.47 -36.08 -19.17
CA LYS A 17 -24.03 -36.35 -19.19
C LYS A 17 -23.25 -35.28 -19.96
N SER A 18 -23.82 -34.79 -21.07
CA SER A 18 -23.24 -33.72 -21.89
C SER A 18 -23.22 -32.39 -21.13
N ASN A 19 -24.32 -32.02 -20.49
CA ASN A 19 -24.40 -30.79 -19.71
C ASN A 19 -23.42 -30.78 -18.53
N ARG A 20 -23.25 -31.91 -17.82
CA ARG A 20 -22.27 -32.04 -16.74
C ARG A 20 -20.83 -31.80 -17.23
N ARG A 21 -20.48 -32.28 -18.43
CA ARG A 21 -19.16 -32.04 -19.04
C ARG A 21 -18.98 -30.55 -19.39
N ARG A 22 -20.01 -29.91 -19.95
CA ARG A 22 -19.99 -28.47 -20.27
C ARG A 22 -19.83 -27.61 -19.02
N TRP A 23 -20.54 -27.92 -17.94
CA TRP A 23 -20.40 -27.22 -16.65
C TRP A 23 -19.01 -27.41 -16.02
N ARG A 24 -18.43 -28.62 -16.10
CA ARG A 24 -17.05 -28.86 -15.65
C ARG A 24 -16.04 -28.04 -16.46
N LEU A 25 -16.22 -27.96 -17.77
CA LEU A 25 -15.34 -27.18 -18.64
C LEU A 25 -15.44 -25.68 -18.34
N ALA A 26 -16.66 -25.16 -18.18
CA ALA A 26 -16.89 -23.77 -17.79
C ALA A 26 -16.28 -23.46 -16.42
N PHE A 27 -16.48 -24.34 -15.43
CA PHE A 27 -15.88 -24.19 -14.11
C PHE A 27 -14.34 -24.17 -14.16
N MET A 28 -13.72 -25.09 -14.91
CA MET A 28 -12.27 -25.12 -15.11
C MET A 28 -11.75 -23.84 -15.79
N ALA A 29 -12.46 -23.32 -16.80
CA ALA A 29 -12.09 -22.07 -17.46
C ALA A 29 -12.18 -20.86 -16.50
N ILE A 30 -13.25 -20.79 -15.69
CA ILE A 30 -13.42 -19.73 -14.68
C ILE A 30 -12.36 -19.83 -13.59
N SER A 31 -12.09 -21.04 -13.08
CA SER A 31 -11.08 -21.22 -12.03
C SER A 31 -9.68 -20.91 -12.54
N PHE A 32 -9.35 -21.35 -13.75
CA PHE A 32 -8.05 -21.09 -14.37
C PHE A 32 -7.83 -19.60 -14.62
N THR A 33 -8.80 -18.91 -15.23
CA THR A 33 -8.71 -17.46 -15.47
C THR A 33 -8.67 -16.66 -14.17
N SER A 34 -9.40 -17.09 -13.13
CA SER A 34 -9.34 -16.47 -11.80
C SER A 34 -7.98 -16.67 -11.13
N ALA A 35 -7.40 -17.87 -11.24
CA ALA A 35 -6.06 -18.17 -10.74
C ALA A 35 -4.99 -17.35 -11.47
N LEU A 36 -5.06 -17.25 -12.80
CA LEU A 36 -4.17 -16.40 -13.59
C LEU A 36 -4.29 -14.93 -13.21
N ARG A 37 -5.52 -14.42 -13.01
CA ARG A 37 -5.75 -13.03 -12.59
C ARG A 37 -5.18 -12.77 -11.19
N PHE A 38 -5.32 -13.71 -10.27
CA PHE A 38 -4.75 -13.62 -8.93
C PHE A 38 -3.21 -13.63 -8.99
N LEU A 39 -2.63 -14.55 -9.76
CA LEU A 39 -1.19 -14.63 -9.95
C LEU A 39 -0.63 -13.35 -10.59
N ALA A 40 -1.30 -12.80 -11.61
CA ALA A 40 -0.90 -11.56 -12.26
C ALA A 40 -0.94 -10.34 -11.33
N LYS A 41 -1.94 -10.24 -10.44
CA LYS A 41 -1.99 -9.21 -9.40
C LYS A 41 -0.81 -9.31 -8.44
N ASN A 42 -0.56 -10.51 -7.90
CA ASN A 42 0.59 -10.75 -7.04
C ASN A 42 1.92 -10.48 -7.76
N VAL A 43 2.04 -10.78 -9.05
CA VAL A 43 3.25 -10.48 -9.83
C VAL A 43 3.42 -8.98 -10.00
N HIS A 44 2.37 -8.19 -10.20
CA HIS A 44 2.51 -6.73 -10.28
C HIS A 44 2.92 -6.12 -8.92
N GLU A 45 2.35 -6.63 -7.83
CA GLU A 45 2.69 -6.25 -6.45
C GLU A 45 4.13 -6.65 -6.10
N ASN A 46 4.60 -7.83 -6.55
CA ASN A 46 5.97 -8.30 -6.36
C ASN A 46 6.97 -7.77 -7.40
N LYS A 47 6.57 -7.19 -8.53
CA LYS A 47 7.50 -6.51 -9.44
C LYS A 47 8.14 -5.28 -8.79
N ALA A 48 7.44 -4.63 -7.85
CA ALA A 48 8.02 -3.60 -7.00
C ALA A 48 9.11 -4.14 -6.05
N SER A 49 9.05 -5.43 -5.67
CA SER A 49 10.05 -6.08 -4.81
C SER A 49 11.15 -6.81 -5.59
N LEU A 50 10.89 -7.32 -6.80
CA LEU A 50 11.87 -8.01 -7.65
C LEU A 50 12.84 -7.06 -8.37
N LEU A 51 12.48 -5.78 -8.56
CA LEU A 51 13.48 -4.75 -8.93
C LEU A 51 14.47 -4.46 -7.79
N ARG A 52 14.18 -4.92 -6.57
CA ARG A 52 15.06 -4.75 -5.39
C ARG A 52 16.15 -5.83 -5.29
N SER A 53 16.11 -6.88 -6.11
CA SER A 53 17.06 -8.02 -5.99
C SER A 53 18.19 -8.03 -7.02
N LEU A 54 18.27 -7.06 -7.93
CA LEU A 54 19.48 -6.87 -8.73
C LEU A 54 20.48 -6.10 -7.86
N SER A 55 21.55 -6.77 -7.43
CA SER A 55 22.59 -6.28 -6.53
C SER A 55 23.23 -4.99 -7.04
N TYR A 56 22.64 -3.85 -6.71
CA TYR A 56 23.22 -2.54 -6.93
C TYR A 56 24.14 -2.21 -5.76
N VAL A 57 25.44 -2.24 -5.99
CA VAL A 57 26.46 -1.69 -5.08
C VAL A 57 26.86 -0.33 -5.66
N ALA A 58 26.41 0.75 -5.03
CA ALA A 58 26.99 2.07 -5.25
C ALA A 58 28.24 2.20 -4.38
N ILE A 59 29.38 2.50 -5.00
CA ILE A 59 30.59 2.91 -4.29
C ILE A 59 30.60 4.44 -4.31
N ASP A 60 30.44 5.03 -3.14
CA ASP A 60 30.61 6.47 -2.94
C ASP A 60 32.11 6.78 -2.88
N VAL A 61 32.63 7.43 -3.93
CA VAL A 61 34.01 7.91 -3.98
C VAL A 61 33.99 9.34 -3.47
N GLN A 62 34.30 9.51 -2.19
CA GLN A 62 34.54 10.82 -1.60
C GLN A 62 35.79 11.43 -2.27
N PRO A 63 35.70 12.62 -2.89
CA PRO A 63 36.89 13.31 -3.38
C PRO A 63 37.69 13.76 -2.17
N SER A 64 38.91 13.25 -2.03
CA SER A 64 39.86 13.70 -1.03
C SER A 64 40.11 15.19 -1.22
N ALA A 65 39.82 15.96 -0.18
CA ALA A 65 40.25 17.33 -0.04
C ALA A 65 41.77 17.37 -0.15
N ASP A 66 42.26 17.93 -1.24
CA ASP A 66 43.52 18.65 -1.39
C ASP A 66 43.65 19.00 -2.87
N ASP A 67 43.01 20.10 -3.28
CA ASP A 67 43.60 21.10 -4.19
C ASP A 67 42.57 22.23 -4.48
N ALA A 68 43.09 23.45 -4.40
CA ALA A 68 42.36 24.70 -4.16
C ALA A 68 41.59 25.26 -5.37
N ALA A 69 40.43 25.88 -5.12
CA ALA A 69 40.13 27.30 -5.42
C ALA A 69 38.61 27.59 -5.40
N GLU A 70 38.24 28.54 -4.52
CA GLU A 70 37.09 29.47 -4.52
C GLU A 70 35.78 29.13 -5.28
N GLU A 71 34.69 28.86 -4.55
CA GLU A 71 33.53 29.76 -4.37
C GLU A 71 32.38 29.04 -3.62
N PRO A 72 31.57 29.73 -2.80
CA PRO A 72 30.60 29.12 -1.88
C PRO A 72 29.17 29.19 -2.42
N ALA A 73 28.49 28.05 -2.63
CA ALA A 73 27.06 28.07 -2.92
C ALA A 73 26.30 26.82 -2.41
N ALA A 74 25.51 27.06 -1.36
CA ALA A 74 24.20 26.47 -1.11
C ALA A 74 24.09 24.95 -0.91
N GLY A 75 24.63 24.47 0.22
CA GLY A 75 24.12 23.28 0.90
C GLY A 75 23.40 23.68 2.19
N ASN A 76 22.29 24.43 2.11
CA ASN A 76 21.46 24.63 3.29
C ASN A 76 20.62 23.37 3.51
N GLU A 77 21.12 22.47 4.34
CA GLU A 77 20.30 21.45 4.97
C GLU A 77 19.30 22.12 5.93
N HIS A 78 18.26 22.72 5.36
CA HIS A 78 17.19 23.36 6.09
C HIS A 78 16.28 22.25 6.63
N LEU A 79 16.69 21.65 7.74
CA LEU A 79 15.94 20.63 8.50
C LEU A 79 14.90 21.28 9.42
N SER A 80 14.27 22.35 8.97
CA SER A 80 13.43 23.26 9.78
C SER A 80 12.24 22.57 10.46
N PHE A 81 11.68 21.51 9.88
CA PHE A 81 10.58 20.75 10.49
C PHE A 81 11.01 19.48 11.23
N LEU A 82 12.27 19.03 11.13
CA LEU A 82 12.75 17.89 11.92
C LEU A 82 12.94 18.24 13.40
N ASP A 83 13.01 19.53 13.70
CA ASP A 83 13.05 20.04 15.08
C ASP A 83 11.69 19.91 15.80
N ILE A 84 10.61 19.64 15.06
CA ILE A 84 9.29 19.38 15.65
C ILE A 84 9.17 17.91 16.05
N ASP A 85 8.84 17.65 17.33
CA ASP A 85 8.39 16.32 17.72
C ASP A 85 6.97 16.05 17.17
N ALA A 86 6.91 15.18 16.17
CA ALA A 86 5.67 14.73 15.55
C ALA A 86 4.70 14.09 16.56
N LYS A 87 5.19 13.49 17.66
CA LYS A 87 4.34 12.90 18.70
C LYS A 87 3.63 13.97 19.52
N ASP A 88 4.37 14.99 19.96
CA ASP A 88 3.82 16.11 20.71
C ASP A 88 2.76 16.85 19.89
N LEU A 89 3.06 17.12 18.62
CA LEU A 89 2.08 17.73 17.70
C LEU A 89 0.84 16.85 17.54
N ALA A 90 1.00 15.53 17.40
CA ALA A 90 -0.12 14.59 17.28
C ALA A 90 -0.98 14.55 18.55
N ASP A 91 -0.37 14.63 19.73
CA ASP A 91 -1.10 14.63 21.00
C ASP A 91 -1.85 15.95 21.21
N ILE A 92 -1.27 17.09 20.83
CA ILE A 92 -1.96 18.39 20.85
C ILE A 92 -3.17 18.38 19.91
N VAL A 93 -3.01 17.88 18.68
CA VAL A 93 -4.12 17.79 17.70
C VAL A 93 -5.20 16.83 18.20
N ARG A 94 -4.82 15.71 18.83
CA ARG A 94 -5.76 14.72 19.38
C ARG A 94 -6.53 15.27 20.58
N ALA A 95 -5.84 15.95 21.50
CA ALA A 95 -6.42 16.58 22.68
C ALA A 95 -7.14 17.90 22.35
N LYS A 96 -6.94 18.43 21.15
CA LYS A 96 -7.51 19.70 20.66
C LYS A 96 -7.16 20.87 21.58
N ASN A 97 -5.91 20.88 22.06
CA ASN A 97 -5.42 21.82 23.06
C ASN A 97 -4.79 23.05 22.40
N PHE A 98 -5.53 24.16 22.34
CA PHE A 98 -5.05 25.40 21.73
C PHE A 98 -4.00 26.12 22.58
N ASP A 99 -4.05 26.00 23.90
CA ASP A 99 -3.10 26.67 24.80
C ASP A 99 -1.69 26.07 24.65
N SER A 100 -1.61 24.74 24.53
CA SER A 100 -0.35 24.04 24.25
C SER A 100 0.19 24.38 22.86
N LEU A 101 -0.68 24.51 21.86
CA LEU A 101 -0.29 24.94 20.52
C LEU A 101 0.32 26.36 20.55
N MET A 102 -0.30 27.28 21.28
CA MET A 102 0.16 28.65 21.37
C MET A 102 1.48 28.76 22.17
N THR A 103 1.61 27.98 23.25
CA THR A 103 2.80 28.02 24.11
C THR A 103 4.01 27.36 23.47
N GLN A 104 3.84 26.20 22.84
CA GLN A 104 4.98 25.43 22.29
C GLN A 104 5.32 25.84 20.86
N TYR A 105 4.32 26.10 20.03
CA TYR A 105 4.51 26.36 18.60
C TYR A 105 4.30 27.81 18.22
N GLY A 106 3.96 28.69 19.18
CA GLY A 106 3.68 30.11 18.90
C GLY A 106 2.40 30.33 18.10
N GLY A 107 1.50 29.35 18.06
CA GLY A 107 0.25 29.41 17.31
C GLY A 107 0.36 28.88 15.87
N VAL A 108 -0.68 29.12 15.08
CA VAL A 108 -0.83 28.51 13.74
C VAL A 108 0.15 29.11 12.73
N GLU A 109 0.40 30.42 12.78
CA GLU A 109 1.27 31.13 11.83
C GLU A 109 2.71 30.59 11.89
N ARG A 110 3.28 30.56 13.11
CA ARG A 110 4.61 30.00 13.33
C ARG A 110 4.65 28.50 13.05
N LEU A 111 3.60 27.74 13.36
CA LEU A 111 3.53 26.33 12.98
C LEU A 111 3.57 26.12 11.46
N VAL A 112 2.89 26.96 10.69
CA VAL A 112 2.87 26.92 9.23
C VAL A 112 4.27 27.18 8.66
N GLU A 113 4.99 28.17 9.22
CA GLU A 113 6.38 28.45 8.90
C GLU A 113 7.31 27.27 9.24
N THR A 114 7.21 26.73 10.47
CA THR A 114 8.07 25.61 10.90
C THR A 114 7.82 24.35 10.09
N LEU A 115 6.58 24.10 9.65
CA LEU A 115 6.25 22.96 8.78
C LEU A 115 6.59 23.21 7.30
N GLU A 116 7.11 24.40 6.95
CA GLU A 116 7.36 24.84 5.58
C GLU A 116 6.13 24.62 4.69
N THR A 117 4.97 24.95 5.21
CA THR A 117 3.69 24.84 4.50
C THR A 117 3.18 26.22 4.19
N ASP A 118 2.39 26.36 3.13
CA ASP A 118 1.59 27.56 2.93
C ASP A 118 0.16 27.29 3.42
N ALA A 119 -0.41 28.23 4.16
CA ALA A 119 -1.77 28.09 4.70
C ALA A 119 -2.87 28.09 3.62
N LYS A 120 -2.60 28.66 2.44
CA LYS A 120 -3.55 28.78 1.31
C LYS A 120 -3.27 27.78 0.20
N SER A 121 -2.02 27.65 -0.23
CA SER A 121 -1.58 26.77 -1.31
C SER A 121 -1.09 25.40 -0.84
N GLY A 122 -0.95 25.19 0.48
CA GLY A 122 -0.52 23.91 1.03
C GLY A 122 0.97 23.64 0.80
N ILE A 123 1.30 22.38 0.51
CA ILE A 123 2.68 21.92 0.32
C ILE A 123 3.02 21.99 -1.18
N ASN A 124 3.92 22.89 -1.56
CA ASN A 124 4.45 22.98 -2.93
C ASN A 124 5.76 22.16 -3.09
N GLY A 125 5.71 20.89 -2.70
CA GLY A 125 6.90 20.04 -2.59
C GLY A 125 7.12 19.14 -3.81
N THR A 126 8.39 18.87 -4.13
CA THR A 126 8.78 17.84 -5.10
C THR A 126 8.60 16.43 -4.49
N ASP A 127 8.64 15.35 -5.28
CA ASP A 127 8.57 13.96 -4.79
C ASP A 127 9.54 13.69 -3.62
N SER A 128 10.71 14.33 -3.62
CA SER A 128 11.69 14.28 -2.53
C SER A 128 11.14 14.85 -1.21
N ASP A 129 10.44 15.98 -1.24
CA ASP A 129 9.80 16.58 -0.06
C ASP A 129 8.67 15.69 0.47
N LEU A 130 7.90 15.06 -0.43
CA LEU A 130 6.86 14.13 -0.03
C LEU A 130 7.44 12.89 0.67
N ILE A 131 8.54 12.34 0.15
CA ILE A 131 9.27 11.23 0.79
C ILE A 131 9.81 11.67 2.16
N ARG A 132 10.41 12.87 2.27
CA ARG A 132 10.93 13.41 3.53
C ARG A 132 9.82 13.53 4.58
N ARG A 133 8.68 14.12 4.20
CA ARG A 133 7.50 14.27 5.08
C ARG A 133 6.91 12.93 5.50
N LYS A 134 6.81 11.97 4.57
CA LYS A 134 6.33 10.61 4.87
C LYS A 134 7.26 9.89 5.84
N ASN A 135 8.57 10.12 5.77
CA ASN A 135 9.53 9.54 6.70
C ASN A 135 9.44 10.18 8.10
N ALA A 136 9.19 11.48 8.19
CA ALA A 136 9.08 12.19 9.47
C ALA A 136 7.75 11.93 10.20
N PHE A 137 6.61 12.04 9.50
CA PHE A 137 5.28 11.93 10.12
C PHE A 137 4.62 10.57 9.93
N GLY A 138 5.19 9.71 9.08
CA GLY A 138 4.60 8.44 8.69
C GLY A 138 3.61 8.56 7.52
N ALA A 139 3.08 7.41 7.10
CA ALA A 139 2.04 7.36 6.08
C ALA A 139 0.68 7.74 6.69
N ASN A 140 -0.04 8.67 6.06
CA ASN A 140 -1.43 9.00 6.40
C ASN A 140 -2.39 7.91 5.91
N GLU A 141 -2.24 6.70 6.46
CA GLU A 141 -3.06 5.55 6.13
C GLU A 141 -3.82 5.08 7.36
N TYR A 142 -5.15 5.03 7.25
CA TYR A 142 -5.98 4.47 8.31
C TYR A 142 -5.78 2.96 8.37
N ARG A 143 -5.15 2.49 9.45
CA ARG A 143 -5.00 1.06 9.71
C ARG A 143 -6.38 0.44 9.92
N LYS A 144 -6.80 -0.39 8.98
CA LYS A 144 -8.02 -1.19 9.13
C LYS A 144 -7.89 -2.06 10.37
N GLN A 145 -8.95 -2.11 11.17
CA GLN A 145 -8.98 -3.03 12.30
C GLN A 145 -8.77 -4.45 11.78
N PRO A 146 -7.92 -5.26 12.44
CA PRO A 146 -7.77 -6.65 12.08
C PRO A 146 -9.14 -7.32 12.08
N VAL A 147 -9.43 -8.06 11.01
CA VAL A 147 -10.72 -8.74 10.86
C VAL A 147 -10.88 -9.64 12.07
N LYS A 148 -11.91 -9.41 12.89
CA LYS A 148 -12.19 -10.24 14.05
C LYS A 148 -12.46 -11.65 13.52
N GLY A 149 -11.49 -12.54 13.66
CA GLY A 149 -11.65 -13.94 13.31
C GLY A 149 -12.81 -14.52 14.12
N VAL A 150 -13.58 -15.41 13.50
CA VAL A 150 -14.75 -16.07 14.11
C VAL A 150 -14.42 -16.69 15.49
N TRP A 151 -13.15 -17.06 15.69
CA TRP A 151 -12.58 -17.63 16.92
C TRP A 151 -12.50 -16.67 18.13
N TYR A 152 -12.54 -15.34 17.92
CA TYR A 152 -12.56 -14.39 19.04
C TYR A 152 -13.91 -14.30 19.75
N GLN A 153 -15.00 -14.72 19.10
CA GLN A 153 -16.33 -14.72 19.74
C GLN A 153 -16.57 -15.99 20.57
N THR A 154 -16.07 -17.14 20.15
CA THR A 154 -16.25 -18.41 20.88
C THR A 154 -15.46 -18.43 22.19
N THR A 155 -14.24 -17.89 22.19
CA THR A 155 -13.36 -17.85 23.38
C THR A 155 -13.83 -16.88 24.48
N TRP A 156 -14.69 -15.91 24.15
CA TRP A 156 -15.27 -14.97 25.12
C TRP A 156 -16.47 -15.54 25.90
N LEU A 157 -17.21 -16.49 25.33
CA LEU A 157 -18.33 -17.14 26.01
C LEU A 157 -17.86 -18.25 26.97
N GLU A 158 -16.76 -18.93 26.63
CA GLU A 158 -16.24 -20.05 27.42
C GLU A 158 -15.55 -19.59 28.73
N ARG A 159 -14.97 -18.38 28.75
CA ARG A 159 -14.37 -17.77 29.96
C ARG A 159 -15.35 -17.09 30.92
N ARG A 160 -16.66 -17.02 30.58
CA ARG A 160 -17.69 -16.42 31.44
C ARG A 160 -18.55 -17.45 32.19
N MET A 161 -18.29 -18.74 31.98
CA MET A 161 -18.96 -19.87 32.64
C MET A 161 -18.00 -20.71 33.49
N VAL A 162 -16.99 -20.07 34.10
CA VAL A 162 -16.17 -20.66 35.17
C VAL A 162 -16.03 -19.65 36.30
#